data_AF-A0A3A4JRV4-F1
#
_entry.id   AF-A0A3A4JRV4-F1
#
_cell.length_a   1.000
_cell.length_b   1.000
_cell.length_c   1.000
_cell.angle_alpha   90.00
_cell.angle_beta   90.00
_cell.angle_gamma   90.00
#
_symmetry.space_group_name_H-M   'P 1'
#
loop_
_entity.id
_entity.type
_entity.pdbx_description
1 polymer ?
#
loop_
_entity_poly.entity_id
_entity_poly.type
_entity_poly.pdbx_seq_one_letter_code
_entity_poly.pdbx_strand_id
1 'polypeptide(L)'
;MAGPEGCMHHLYAVYVRSDGVVQPCSGVDVPLGRVPEENLSVIIQGSRELRLLRGIRMNITGHCKTCELAGTCYGCPSVSTYLCGECP
;
A
#
# COMPACT_ATOMS: atom_id res chain seq x y z
N MET A 1 -3.50 13.94 7.39
CA MET A 1 -2.16 14.40 7.79
C MET A 1 -1.37 13.17 8.17
N ALA A 2 -0.53 12.64 7.27
CA ALA A 2 0.41 11.58 7.64
C ALA A 2 1.56 12.25 8.39
N GLY A 3 1.90 11.74 9.58
CA GLY A 3 3.06 12.21 10.34
C GLY A 3 4.38 11.85 9.63
N PRO A 4 5.53 12.13 10.27
CA PRO A 4 6.83 11.66 9.78
C PRO A 4 6.94 10.12 9.75
N GLU A 5 6.02 9.44 10.44
CA GLU A 5 5.74 8.03 10.27
C GLU A 5 4.91 7.76 9.00
N GLY A 6 5.37 6.86 8.14
CA GLY A 6 4.74 6.52 6.86
C GLY A 6 3.25 6.14 6.96
N CYS A 7 2.56 6.06 5.82
CA CYS A 7 1.12 5.85 5.78
C CYS A 7 0.72 4.43 6.26
N MET A 8 0.28 4.31 7.52
CA MET A 8 -0.13 3.02 8.10
C MET A 8 -1.46 2.47 7.57
N HIS A 9 -2.21 3.23 6.77
CA HIS A 9 -3.58 2.89 6.34
C HIS A 9 -3.68 1.50 5.68
N HIS A 10 -2.70 1.15 4.85
CA HIS A 10 -2.61 -0.15 4.17
C HIS A 10 -2.46 -1.38 5.11
N LEU A 11 -2.16 -1.18 6.41
CA LEU A 11 -1.99 -2.28 7.37
C LEU A 11 -3.36 -2.79 7.86
N TYR A 12 -4.32 -1.89 8.03
CA TYR A 12 -5.59 -2.18 8.71
C TYR A 12 -6.82 -1.80 7.89
N ALA A 13 -6.66 -1.09 6.77
CA ALA A 13 -7.76 -0.63 5.95
C ALA A 13 -7.52 -0.92 4.46
N VAL A 14 -8.64 -1.03 3.74
CA VAL A 14 -8.73 -1.07 2.27
C VAL A 14 -9.84 -0.11 1.86
N TYR A 15 -9.72 0.48 0.67
CA TYR A 15 -10.68 1.42 0.14
C TYR A 15 -11.56 0.75 -0.90
N VAL A 16 -12.87 0.82 -0.72
CA VAL A 16 -13.84 0.32 -1.69
C VAL A 16 -14.49 1.51 -2.38
N ARG A 17 -14.36 1.58 -3.70
CA ARG A 17 -14.98 2.60 -4.54
C ARG A 17 -16.48 2.35 -4.68
N SER A 18 -17.21 3.39 -5.06
CA SER A 18 -18.65 3.31 -5.34
C SER A 18 -19.02 2.38 -6.50
N ASP A 19 -18.06 2.06 -7.38
CA ASP A 19 -18.22 1.08 -8.48
C ASP A 19 -17.89 -0.36 -8.05
N GLY A 20 -17.61 -0.59 -6.77
CA GLY A 20 -17.32 -1.91 -6.20
C GLY A 20 -15.85 -2.31 -6.23
N VAL A 21 -14.95 -1.51 -6.82
CA VAL A 21 -13.52 -1.85 -6.89
C VAL A 21 -12.86 -1.67 -5.52
N VAL A 22 -12.14 -2.69 -5.08
CA VAL A 22 -11.34 -2.68 -3.86
C VAL A 22 -9.90 -2.31 -4.21
N GLN A 23 -9.33 -1.35 -3.51
CA GLN A 23 -7.95 -0.87 -3.66
C GLN A 23 -7.30 -0.67 -2.27
N PRO A 24 -5.97 -0.61 -2.15
CA PRO A 24 -5.30 -0.55 -0.85
C PRO A 24 -5.42 0.82 -0.16
N CYS A 25 -5.57 1.91 -0.92
CA CYS A 25 -5.72 3.27 -0.41
C CYS A 25 -6.35 4.12 -1.52
N SER A 26 -7.10 5.18 -1.18
CA SER A 26 -7.69 6.08 -2.16
C SER A 26 -6.69 6.78 -3.09
N GLY A 27 -5.40 6.81 -2.73
CA GLY A 27 -4.34 7.37 -3.56
C GLY A 27 -3.65 6.35 -4.47
N VAL A 28 -3.89 5.05 -4.30
CA VAL A 28 -3.21 3.97 -5.03
C VAL A 28 -4.22 3.28 -5.94
N ASP A 29 -4.18 3.61 -7.23
CA ASP A 29 -5.09 3.03 -8.23
C ASP A 29 -4.62 1.63 -8.68
N VAL A 30 -4.49 0.73 -7.71
CA VAL A 30 -4.17 -0.69 -7.94
C VAL A 30 -5.41 -1.51 -7.55
N PRO A 31 -6.17 -2.02 -8.54
CA PRO A 31 -7.36 -2.82 -8.27
C PRO A 31 -6.94 -4.19 -7.71
N LEU A 32 -7.47 -4.52 -6.53
CA LEU A 32 -7.21 -5.79 -5.85
C LEU A 32 -8.29 -6.83 -6.15
N GLY A 33 -9.49 -6.36 -6.49
CA GLY A 33 -10.67 -7.16 -6.75
C GLY A 33 -11.92 -6.27 -6.78
N ARG A 34 -13.08 -6.88 -6.95
CA ARG A 34 -14.36 -6.16 -7.03
C ARG A 34 -15.43 -6.88 -6.22
N VAL A 35 -16.15 -6.11 -5.39
CA VAL A 35 -17.35 -6.57 -4.70
C VAL A 35 -18.56 -6.14 -5.54
N PRO A 36 -19.58 -6.98 -5.78
CA PRO A 36 -19.86 -8.28 -5.14
C PRO A 36 -19.32 -9.51 -5.87
N GLU A 37 -18.57 -9.36 -6.96
CA GLU A 37 -18.04 -10.48 -7.76
C GLU A 37 -17.17 -11.43 -6.93
N GLU A 38 -16.40 -10.87 -6.00
CA GLU A 38 -15.54 -11.62 -5.10
C GLU A 38 -15.73 -11.19 -3.65
N ASN A 39 -15.64 -12.16 -2.72
CA ASN A 39 -15.76 -11.88 -1.30
C ASN A 39 -14.57 -11.03 -0.82
N LEU A 40 -14.86 -9.98 -0.05
CA LEU A 40 -13.84 -9.06 0.46
C LEU A 40 -12.74 -9.79 1.25
N SER A 41 -13.09 -10.84 2.00
CA SER A 41 -12.13 -11.68 2.72
C SER A 41 -11.13 -12.38 1.78
N VAL A 42 -11.62 -12.87 0.63
CA VAL A 42 -10.79 -13.53 -0.40
C VAL A 42 -9.87 -12.51 -1.06
N ILE A 43 -10.40 -11.33 -1.43
CA ILE A 43 -9.60 -10.23 -2.00
C ILE A 43 -8.46 -9.84 -1.04
N ILE A 44 -8.77 -9.63 0.25
CA ILE A 44 -7.80 -9.20 1.25
C ILE A 44 -6.72 -10.25 1.53
N GLN A 45 -7.11 -11.54 1.61
CA GLN A 45 -6.17 -12.63 1.91
C GLN A 45 -5.38 -13.06 0.66
N GLY A 46 -5.99 -12.97 -0.52
CA GLY A 46 -5.45 -13.40 -1.80
C GLY A 46 -4.50 -12.39 -2.43
N SER A 47 -4.73 -11.09 -2.24
CA SER A 47 -3.93 -10.04 -2.87
C SER A 47 -2.44 -10.10 -2.49
N ARG A 48 -1.60 -10.18 -3.52
CA ARG A 48 -0.13 -10.12 -3.38
C ARG A 48 0.32 -8.70 -3.02
N GLU A 49 -0.36 -7.71 -3.58
CA GLU A 49 -0.09 -6.29 -3.44
C GLU A 49 -0.29 -5.87 -1.98
N LEU A 50 -1.38 -6.30 -1.34
CA LEU A 50 -1.59 -6.07 0.10
C LEU A 50 -0.53 -6.75 0.96
N ARG A 51 -0.09 -7.96 0.61
CA ARG A 51 1.01 -8.64 1.33
C ARG A 51 2.32 -7.87 1.20
N LEU A 52 2.63 -7.36 0.02
CA LEU A 52 3.82 -6.55 -0.23
C LEU A 52 3.78 -5.23 0.56
N LEU A 53 2.65 -4.53 0.51
CA LEU A 53 2.43 -3.28 1.25
C LEU A 53 2.53 -3.49 2.77
N ARG A 54 1.94 -4.56 3.30
CA ARG A 54 2.09 -4.91 4.73
C ARG A 54 3.52 -5.29 5.10
N GLY A 55 4.26 -5.86 4.15
CA GLY A 55 5.66 -6.23 4.28
C GLY A 55 6.64 -5.15 3.82
N ILE A 56 6.20 -3.91 3.59
CA ILE A 56 7.01 -2.87 2.93
C ILE A 56 8.36 -2.68 3.62
N ARG A 57 8.41 -2.70 4.96
CA ARG A 57 9.64 -2.60 5.76
C ARG A 57 10.70 -3.65 5.42
N MET A 58 10.31 -4.83 4.97
CA MET A 58 11.22 -5.90 4.54
C MET A 58 11.62 -5.78 3.07
N ASN A 59 10.85 -5.04 2.28
CA ASN A 59 10.98 -4.92 0.83
C ASN A 59 11.53 -3.56 0.37
N ILE A 60 11.82 -2.63 1.28
CA ILE A 60 12.43 -1.33 0.95
C ILE A 60 13.77 -1.56 0.24
N THR A 61 13.91 -0.96 -0.95
CA THR A 61 15.10 -1.01 -1.79
C THR A 61 15.75 0.37 -1.96
N GLY A 62 16.93 0.40 -2.56
CA GLY A 62 17.61 1.64 -2.95
C GLY A 62 18.08 2.50 -1.77
N HIS A 63 18.12 3.82 -1.99
CA HIS A 63 18.58 4.80 -1.00
C HIS A 63 17.78 4.76 0.31
N CYS A 64 16.50 4.36 0.22
CA CYS A 64 15.63 4.22 1.38
C CYS A 64 16.08 3.07 2.30
N LYS A 65 16.78 2.04 1.79
CA LYS A 65 17.25 0.92 2.61
C LYS A 65 18.35 1.33 3.59
N THR A 66 19.18 2.30 3.22
CA THR A 66 20.28 2.83 4.04
C THR A 66 19.92 4.14 4.74
N CYS A 67 18.67 4.59 4.60
CA CYS A 67 18.20 5.82 5.23
C CYS A 67 17.96 5.59 6.72
N GLU A 68 18.39 6.54 7.56
CA GLU A 68 18.17 6.49 9.02
C GLU A 68 16.67 6.48 9.39
N LEU A 69 15.84 7.03 8.51
CA LEU A 69 14.39 7.07 8.68
C LEU A 69 13.69 5.82 8.15
N ALA A 70 14.37 4.84 7.56
CA ALA A 70 13.76 3.66 6.94
C ALA A 70 12.84 2.85 7.87
N GLY A 71 13.11 2.88 9.18
CA GLY A 71 12.29 2.18 10.19
C GLY A 71 10.92 2.82 10.44
N THR A 72 10.81 4.14 10.22
CA THR A 72 9.61 4.94 10.49
C THR A 72 8.97 5.50 9.23
N CYS A 73 9.75 5.80 8.20
CA CYS A 73 9.33 6.38 6.93
C CYS A 73 9.68 5.43 5.77
N TYR A 74 8.67 5.15 4.95
CA TYR A 74 8.80 4.49 3.65
C TYR A 74 8.03 5.27 2.57
N GLY A 75 7.69 6.53 2.85
CA GLY A 75 6.86 7.37 1.99
C GLY A 75 5.38 7.00 1.99
N CYS A 76 4.59 7.79 1.27
CA CYS A 76 3.22 7.38 0.92
C CYS A 76 3.31 6.45 -0.31
N PRO A 77 2.72 5.26 -0.32
CA PRO A 77 2.84 4.33 -1.44
C PRO A 77 2.48 4.96 -2.78
N SER A 78 1.39 5.75 -2.85
CA SER A 78 1.00 6.45 -4.08
C SER A 78 2.01 7.48 -4.56
N VAL A 79 2.69 8.14 -3.63
CA VAL A 79 3.70 9.16 -3.88
C VAL A 79 5.02 8.49 -4.23
N SER A 80 5.38 7.40 -3.56
CA SER A 80 6.63 6.66 -3.76
C SER A 80 6.70 6.01 -5.13
N THR A 81 5.62 5.34 -5.56
CA THR A 81 5.56 4.72 -6.90
C THR A 81 5.52 5.78 -8.02
N TYR A 82 4.91 6.95 -7.76
CA TYR A 82 4.77 8.01 -8.76
C TYR A 82 6.00 8.95 -8.86
N LEU A 83 6.67 9.26 -7.74
CA LEU A 83 7.77 10.22 -7.70
C LEU A 83 9.16 9.59 -7.61
N CYS A 84 9.30 8.41 -6.98
CA CYS A 84 10.62 7.84 -6.74
C CYS A 84 10.97 6.67 -7.66
N GLY A 85 10.01 5.93 -8.22
CA GLY A 85 10.26 4.81 -9.14
C GLY A 85 11.09 3.64 -8.59
N GLU A 86 11.73 3.79 -7.42
CA GLU A 86 12.74 2.88 -6.86
C GLU A 86 12.43 2.42 -5.42
N CYS A 87 11.32 2.86 -4.83
CA CYS A 87 10.90 2.46 -3.48
C CYS A 87 9.50 1.82 -3.51
N PRO A 88 9.41 0.48 -3.47
CA PRO A 88 8.17 -0.26 -3.30
C PRO A 88 7.67 -0.25 -1.86
#